data_AF-A0A1I3JLI2-F1
#
_entry.id   AF-A0A1I3JLI2-F1
#
_cell.length_a   1.000
_cell.length_b   1.000
_cell.length_c   1.000
_cell.angle_alpha   90.00
_cell.angle_beta   90.00
_cell.angle_gamma   90.00
#
_symmetry.space_group_name_H-M   'P 1'
#
loop_
_entity.id
_entity.type
_entity.pdbx_description
1 polymer ?
#
loop_
_entity_poly.entity_id
_entity_poly.type
_entity_poly.pdbx_seq_one_letter_code
_entity_poly.pdbx_strand_id
1 'polypeptide(L)'
;MKSLLWPCAIVFAMFSVSYAQEAVPFKTQKAFYIYGEAVAIGNNILSKDAIKPYNDHRLTNDDIDMVYVDIDKDDTTFSSSSASLQLSDNHKNIAYAVLYWSATYSYKKGTRREENSQFFFQGERQRNRSVISKIKLKLPGDNYKNITGEVLFDGAKETSFALNSPYVCFADVTKHLQNAKQVNGEYTIGNINATEGFVAGGSAAGWMLYVVYETPTKKPKYITTFNGFTHVGSDPVIINLKDFKTPEKGKTSTDITLAALEGDSALTDDECVIANSQLQKVWKLKSENRVHNNFFSSQITSSNKDNQQRLPNSDNTLGFDIASVTLPNNKDAIITNNTEKVELIFNTKQDRFYLFFTAFQTEISEDYFNQIESKAPSNSVVFSSHKSRPMVEVQMDLDAKDTIALKKPTITIPEVVTPPKPVVIPNPKVQSVTVVTVNPVTPLPEQAIVSEPLVLRQPVKIIENTDNQDVNSVSLGVSASKIQQEMLVSGDVIIASNTYVKALELEDKPLETQAFKLLLEKNTAQIEGVKKGYYVINKLFSIPKNAIAWQNQLRDSGYASEILIDDQQELYYVYVFHTENFYDAYMQHKTLLNKSLFKDNWVFKVNMTEY
;
A
#
# COMPACT_ATOMS: atom_id res chain seq x y z
N MET A 1 38.39 -11.75 60.73
CA MET A 1 38.88 -10.38 60.98
C MET A 1 39.15 -9.71 59.64
N LYS A 2 38.49 -8.58 59.38
CA LYS A 2 38.82 -7.52 58.39
C LYS A 2 38.71 -7.92 56.90
N SER A 3 37.59 -7.65 56.21
CA SER A 3 37.14 -6.37 55.62
C SER A 3 37.95 -5.93 54.40
N LEU A 4 37.30 -5.80 53.23
CA LEU A 4 37.31 -4.62 52.34
C LEU A 4 36.46 -4.93 51.08
N LEU A 5 35.28 -4.35 50.99
CA LEU A 5 34.91 -3.22 50.11
C LEU A 5 34.54 -3.63 48.68
N TRP A 6 33.23 -3.57 48.45
CA TRP A 6 32.59 -3.37 47.15
C TRP A 6 33.15 -2.11 46.46
N PRO A 7 33.03 -2.01 45.14
CA PRO A 7 31.97 -1.13 44.69
C PRO A 7 31.05 -1.76 43.64
N CYS A 8 29.77 -1.41 43.78
CA CYS A 8 28.72 -1.53 42.79
C CYS A 8 29.16 -0.94 41.44
N ALA A 9 29.16 -1.77 40.40
CA ALA A 9 28.95 -1.29 39.03
C ALA A 9 27.49 -1.59 38.68
N ILE A 10 26.66 -0.55 38.76
CA ILE A 10 25.31 -0.54 38.21
C ILE A 10 25.46 -0.67 36.69
N VAL A 11 25.24 -1.87 36.16
CA VAL A 11 25.02 -2.08 34.73
C VAL A 11 23.58 -1.65 34.46
N PHE A 12 23.40 -0.37 34.14
CA PHE A 12 22.16 0.12 33.54
C PHE A 12 22.15 -0.39 32.09
N ALA A 13 21.58 -1.56 31.88
CA ALA A 13 21.24 -2.04 30.54
C ALA A 13 20.17 -1.08 29.99
N MET A 14 20.59 -0.06 29.25
CA MET A 14 19.70 0.66 28.35
C MET A 14 19.31 -0.34 27.26
N PHE A 15 18.17 -0.99 27.44
CA PHE A 15 17.44 -1.58 26.34
C PHE A 15 16.91 -0.43 25.48
N SER A 16 17.72 0.03 24.55
CA SER A 16 17.24 0.82 23.42
C SER A 16 16.41 -0.14 22.57
N VAL A 17 15.10 -0.10 22.74
CA VAL A 17 14.17 -0.73 21.80
C VAL A 17 14.31 0.07 20.50
N SER A 18 15.07 -0.46 19.55
CA SER A 18 15.08 0.04 18.19
C SER A 18 13.70 -0.22 17.60
N TYR A 19 12.86 0.81 17.52
CA TYR A 19 11.60 0.73 16.80
C TYR A 19 11.91 0.63 15.31
N ALA A 20 11.24 -0.28 14.60
CA ALA A 20 11.23 -0.27 13.14
C ALA A 20 10.83 1.14 12.66
N GLN A 21 11.52 1.67 11.64
CA GLN A 21 11.29 3.03 11.16
C GLN A 21 10.02 3.05 10.30
N GLU A 22 8.86 3.26 10.93
CA GLU A 22 7.60 3.53 10.26
C GLU A 22 7.72 4.83 9.45
N ALA A 23 7.35 4.81 8.16
CA ALA A 23 7.43 6.01 7.32
C ALA A 23 6.50 7.12 7.83
N VAL A 24 5.30 6.74 8.28
CA VAL A 24 4.42 7.58 9.09
C VAL A 24 3.97 6.76 10.30
N PRO A 25 4.41 7.12 11.52
CA PRO A 25 4.07 6.36 12.71
C PRO A 25 2.57 6.20 12.93
N PHE A 26 2.13 4.98 13.27
CA PHE A 26 0.74 4.68 13.60
C PHE A 26 0.34 5.40 14.88
N LYS A 27 -0.67 6.26 14.75
CA LYS A 27 -1.22 7.03 15.87
C LYS A 27 -2.73 6.89 15.94
N THR A 28 -3.27 6.97 17.16
CA THR A 28 -4.71 7.06 17.38
C THR A 28 -5.24 8.30 16.68
N GLN A 29 -6.24 8.11 15.82
CA GLN A 29 -6.95 9.18 15.13
C GLN A 29 -8.19 9.60 15.91
N LYS A 30 -9.05 8.65 16.22
CA LYS A 30 -10.27 8.87 17.01
C LYS A 30 -10.53 7.67 17.91
N ALA A 31 -11.02 7.96 19.12
CA ALA A 31 -11.49 6.98 20.09
C ALA A 31 -12.91 7.35 20.53
N PHE A 32 -13.79 6.36 20.58
CA PHE A 32 -15.20 6.48 20.91
C PHE A 32 -15.55 5.52 22.04
N TYR A 33 -16.29 6.05 23.02
CA TYR A 33 -16.98 5.27 24.04
C TYR A 33 -18.48 5.45 23.76
N ILE A 34 -19.16 4.38 23.31
CA ILE A 34 -20.46 4.52 22.66
C ILE A 34 -21.34 3.27 22.83
N TYR A 35 -22.65 3.45 22.94
CA TYR A 35 -23.60 2.38 22.60
C TYR A 35 -23.82 2.40 21.09
N GLY A 36 -22.99 1.64 20.41
CA GLY A 36 -22.87 1.71 18.96
C GLY A 36 -22.01 0.61 18.39
N GLU A 37 -21.87 0.67 17.08
CA GLU A 37 -21.14 -0.28 16.26
C GLU A 37 -20.28 0.48 15.25
N ALA A 38 -19.34 -0.23 14.64
CA ALA A 38 -18.61 0.26 13.48
C ALA A 38 -18.61 -0.76 12.35
N VAL A 39 -18.55 -0.26 11.12
CA VAL A 39 -18.50 -1.08 9.91
C VAL A 39 -17.54 -0.46 8.89
N ALA A 40 -16.87 -1.31 8.13
CA ALA A 40 -16.05 -0.93 6.98
C ALA A 40 -16.67 -1.46 5.70
N ILE A 41 -16.74 -0.62 4.68
CA ILE A 41 -17.01 -1.01 3.29
C ILE A 41 -15.92 -0.44 2.40
N GLY A 42 -15.75 -0.99 1.21
CA GLY A 42 -14.75 -0.51 0.28
C GLY A 42 -14.64 -1.38 -0.95
N ASN A 43 -13.88 -0.93 -1.94
CA ASN A 43 -13.62 -1.71 -3.14
C ASN A 43 -12.27 -1.33 -3.78
N ASN A 44 -11.73 -2.22 -4.62
CA ASN A 44 -10.59 -1.90 -5.48
C ASN A 44 -11.02 -0.96 -6.63
N ILE A 45 -10.07 -0.21 -7.18
CA ILE A 45 -10.28 0.71 -8.31
C ILE A 45 -9.36 0.39 -9.50
N LEU A 46 -8.46 -0.58 -9.34
CA LEU A 46 -7.68 -1.20 -10.42
C LEU A 46 -8.03 -2.68 -10.52
N SER A 47 -8.12 -3.20 -11.75
CA SER A 47 -8.29 -4.63 -12.01
C SER A 47 -7.78 -5.01 -13.40
N LYS A 48 -8.02 -6.26 -13.82
CA LYS A 48 -7.72 -6.73 -15.18
C LYS A 48 -8.76 -6.30 -16.22
N ASP A 49 -9.97 -5.96 -15.77
CA ASP A 49 -11.10 -5.52 -16.60
C ASP A 49 -11.81 -4.38 -15.89
N ALA A 50 -12.37 -3.44 -16.64
CA ALA A 50 -13.02 -2.27 -16.08
C ALA A 50 -14.31 -2.59 -15.30
N ILE A 51 -14.99 -3.69 -15.63
CA ILE A 51 -16.32 -4.02 -15.08
C ILE A 51 -16.38 -5.43 -14.51
N LYS A 52 -15.64 -6.38 -15.10
CA LYS A 52 -15.73 -7.78 -14.68
C LYS A 52 -14.93 -8.04 -13.40
N PRO A 53 -15.48 -8.84 -12.46
CA PRO A 53 -14.73 -9.25 -11.28
C PRO A 53 -13.52 -10.12 -11.67
N TYR A 54 -12.48 -10.04 -10.85
CA TYR A 54 -11.26 -10.83 -11.00
C TYR A 54 -11.10 -11.80 -9.81
N ASN A 55 -11.03 -13.10 -10.11
CA ASN A 55 -11.13 -14.15 -9.09
C ASN A 55 -10.00 -15.20 -9.19
N ASP A 56 -8.93 -14.93 -9.93
CA ASP A 56 -7.78 -15.84 -10.00
C ASP A 56 -6.75 -15.48 -8.92
N HIS A 57 -6.62 -16.34 -7.91
CA HIS A 57 -5.69 -16.16 -6.78
C HIS A 57 -4.27 -16.66 -7.05
N ARG A 58 -3.97 -17.18 -8.25
CA ARG A 58 -2.64 -17.73 -8.60
C ARG A 58 -1.69 -16.67 -9.15
N LEU A 59 -2.21 -15.50 -9.51
CA LEU A 59 -1.43 -14.39 -10.04
C LEU A 59 -1.37 -13.26 -9.01
N THR A 60 -0.20 -12.65 -8.95
CA THR A 60 0.06 -11.44 -8.19
C THR A 60 -0.38 -10.21 -8.98
N ASN A 61 -0.50 -9.08 -8.30
CA ASN A 61 -0.71 -7.79 -8.96
C ASN A 61 0.50 -7.39 -9.85
N ASP A 62 1.70 -7.92 -9.61
CA ASP A 62 2.91 -7.77 -10.46
C ASP A 62 2.72 -8.28 -11.90
N ASP A 63 1.80 -9.24 -12.09
CA ASP A 63 1.60 -9.97 -13.35
C ASP A 63 0.42 -9.50 -14.19
N ILE A 64 -0.30 -8.49 -13.72
CA ILE A 64 -1.52 -8.00 -14.38
C ILE A 64 -1.25 -6.65 -15.05
N ASP A 65 -1.64 -6.54 -16.32
CA ASP A 65 -1.76 -5.26 -17.03
C ASP A 65 -3.00 -4.55 -16.49
N MET A 66 -2.81 -3.73 -15.45
CA MET A 66 -3.92 -3.11 -14.73
C MET A 66 -4.66 -2.08 -15.57
N VAL A 67 -5.98 -2.04 -15.41
CA VAL A 67 -6.85 -0.99 -15.93
C VAL A 67 -7.69 -0.43 -14.80
N TYR A 68 -8.14 0.81 -14.95
CA TYR A 68 -9.14 1.36 -14.04
C TYR A 68 -10.44 0.56 -14.11
N VAL A 69 -10.96 0.24 -12.93
CA VAL A 69 -12.34 -0.16 -12.78
C VAL A 69 -13.21 1.06 -13.06
N ASP A 70 -14.20 0.91 -13.93
CA ASP A 70 -15.19 1.93 -14.26
C ASP A 70 -16.54 1.26 -14.48
N ILE A 71 -17.33 1.18 -13.40
CA ILE A 71 -18.62 0.48 -13.36
C ILE A 71 -19.78 1.33 -13.84
N ASP A 72 -19.56 2.63 -14.01
CA ASP A 72 -20.55 3.56 -14.51
C ASP A 72 -20.20 4.03 -15.93
N LYS A 73 -20.95 5.01 -16.44
CA LYS A 73 -20.72 5.64 -17.74
C LYS A 73 -20.72 7.16 -17.57
N ASP A 74 -20.36 7.63 -16.37
CA ASP A 74 -20.35 9.04 -16.05
C ASP A 74 -19.07 9.66 -16.65
N ASP A 75 -19.24 10.60 -17.59
CA ASP A 75 -18.13 11.22 -18.31
C ASP A 75 -17.26 12.12 -17.41
N THR A 76 -17.69 12.34 -16.18
CA THR A 76 -16.96 13.10 -15.18
C THR A 76 -16.07 12.21 -14.30
N THR A 77 -16.10 10.89 -14.50
CA THR A 77 -15.20 9.91 -13.87
C THR A 77 -14.35 9.17 -14.90
N PHE A 78 -13.09 8.88 -14.54
CA PHE A 78 -12.21 7.98 -15.31
C PHE A 78 -12.07 6.59 -14.67
N SER A 79 -12.54 6.49 -13.43
CA SER A 79 -12.61 5.26 -12.65
C SER A 79 -13.77 5.37 -11.68
N SER A 80 -14.44 4.25 -11.41
CA SER A 80 -15.55 4.15 -10.48
C SER A 80 -15.69 2.72 -9.96
N SER A 81 -15.86 2.56 -8.65
CA SER A 81 -16.24 1.28 -8.04
C SER A 81 -17.15 1.49 -6.83
N SER A 82 -18.00 0.51 -6.52
CA SER A 82 -19.01 0.65 -5.47
C SER A 82 -18.97 -0.46 -4.41
N ALA A 83 -19.49 -0.13 -3.24
CA ALA A 83 -19.80 -1.06 -2.16
C ALA A 83 -21.08 -0.61 -1.43
N SER A 84 -21.86 -1.56 -0.93
CA SER A 84 -23.09 -1.26 -0.19
C SER A 84 -22.85 -1.13 1.31
N LEU A 85 -23.30 -0.03 1.90
CA LEU A 85 -23.38 0.14 3.35
C LEU A 85 -24.72 -0.35 3.86
N GLN A 86 -24.69 -1.23 4.86
CA GLN A 86 -25.89 -1.65 5.59
C GLN A 86 -25.65 -1.54 7.10
N LEU A 87 -26.21 -0.49 7.69
CA LEU A 87 -26.32 -0.31 9.13
C LEU A 87 -27.60 -0.98 9.66
N SER A 88 -27.66 -1.25 10.96
CA SER A 88 -28.87 -1.79 11.59
C SER A 88 -30.07 -0.84 11.41
N ASP A 89 -31.28 -1.37 11.22
CA ASP A 89 -32.47 -0.54 10.96
C ASP A 89 -32.82 0.43 12.10
N ASN A 90 -32.34 0.15 13.30
CA ASN A 90 -32.50 0.96 14.51
C ASN A 90 -31.30 1.87 14.81
N HIS A 91 -30.37 2.05 13.87
CA HIS A 91 -29.30 3.05 14.02
C HIS A 91 -29.91 4.44 14.23
N LYS A 92 -29.23 5.27 15.02
CA LYS A 92 -29.72 6.62 15.35
C LYS A 92 -28.91 7.72 14.67
N ASN A 93 -27.61 7.73 14.90
CA ASN A 93 -26.73 8.80 14.43
C ASN A 93 -25.42 8.23 13.90
N ILE A 94 -24.91 8.85 12.84
CA ILE A 94 -23.53 8.66 12.40
C ILE A 94 -22.64 9.48 13.32
N ALA A 95 -21.88 8.81 14.18
CA ALA A 95 -20.94 9.43 15.11
C ALA A 95 -19.66 9.88 14.40
N TYR A 96 -19.20 9.08 13.43
CA TYR A 96 -18.01 9.35 12.64
C TYR A 96 -18.06 8.58 11.33
N ALA A 97 -17.60 9.20 10.24
CA ALA A 97 -17.37 8.52 8.98
C ALA A 97 -16.12 9.07 8.31
N VAL A 98 -15.20 8.19 7.96
CA VAL A 98 -13.94 8.55 7.31
C VAL A 98 -13.73 7.70 6.07
N LEU A 99 -13.40 8.37 4.98
CA LEU A 99 -13.11 7.75 3.70
C LEU A 99 -11.60 7.76 3.48
N TYR A 100 -10.99 6.59 3.36
CA TYR A 100 -9.60 6.39 2.96
C TYR A 100 -9.54 5.95 1.51
N TRP A 101 -8.51 6.38 0.80
CA TRP A 101 -8.12 5.81 -0.49
C TRP A 101 -6.61 5.75 -0.60
N SER A 102 -6.15 4.73 -1.30
CA SER A 102 -4.75 4.37 -1.36
C SER A 102 -4.43 3.73 -2.70
N ALA A 103 -3.25 4.01 -3.25
CA ALA A 103 -2.79 3.38 -4.48
C ALA A 103 -1.27 3.48 -4.66
N THR A 104 -0.71 2.61 -5.50
CA THR A 104 0.64 2.78 -6.09
C THR A 104 0.57 3.63 -7.36
N TYR A 105 1.28 4.76 -7.38
CA TYR A 105 1.14 5.75 -8.45
C TYR A 105 2.48 6.34 -8.92
N SER A 106 3.39 5.50 -9.40
CA SER A 106 4.67 5.91 -9.97
C SER A 106 4.57 6.46 -11.39
N TYR A 107 3.72 5.83 -12.21
CA TYR A 107 3.52 6.21 -13.62
C TYR A 107 2.07 6.58 -13.85
N LYS A 108 1.79 7.41 -14.87
CA LYS A 108 0.41 7.53 -15.38
C LYS A 108 -0.07 6.19 -15.93
N LYS A 109 0.77 5.59 -16.78
CA LYS A 109 0.65 4.23 -17.28
C LYS A 109 2.05 3.65 -17.44
N GLY A 110 2.26 2.47 -16.87
CA GLY A 110 3.51 1.76 -16.96
C GLY A 110 3.41 0.54 -17.87
N THR A 111 4.56 0.12 -18.39
CA THR A 111 4.71 -1.01 -19.30
C THR A 111 5.82 -1.91 -18.79
N ARG A 112 5.67 -3.22 -19.03
CA ARG A 112 6.66 -4.25 -18.67
C ARG A 112 7.21 -4.88 -19.94
N ARG A 113 8.53 -4.98 -20.04
CA ARG A 113 9.22 -5.84 -21.02
C ARG A 113 10.02 -6.89 -20.27
N GLU A 114 10.18 -8.06 -20.88
CA GLU A 114 11.04 -9.13 -20.36
C GLU A 114 12.24 -9.30 -21.28
N GLU A 115 13.44 -9.33 -20.70
CA GLU A 115 14.69 -9.57 -21.43
C GLU A 115 15.66 -10.33 -20.51
N ASN A 116 16.27 -11.42 -21.00
CA ASN A 116 17.17 -12.28 -20.23
C ASN A 116 16.60 -12.72 -18.86
N SER A 117 15.32 -13.10 -18.83
CA SER A 117 14.58 -13.49 -17.61
C SER A 117 14.54 -12.39 -16.53
N GLN A 118 14.66 -11.13 -16.93
CA GLN A 118 14.45 -9.97 -16.08
C GLN A 118 13.28 -9.15 -16.61
N PHE A 119 12.40 -8.72 -15.70
CA PHE A 119 11.38 -7.73 -16.01
C PHE A 119 11.96 -6.33 -15.94
N PHE A 120 11.46 -5.47 -16.81
CA PHE A 120 11.87 -4.09 -16.98
C PHE A 120 10.62 -3.21 -17.07
N PHE A 121 10.47 -2.30 -16.12
CA PHE A 121 9.31 -1.41 -16.04
C PHE A 121 9.66 -0.01 -16.55
N GLN A 122 8.72 0.62 -17.26
CA GLN A 122 8.91 1.93 -17.86
C GLN A 122 7.55 2.61 -18.12
N GLY A 123 7.49 3.93 -17.94
CA GLY A 123 6.28 4.72 -18.14
C GLY A 123 6.53 6.22 -17.95
N GLU A 124 5.54 7.04 -18.28
CA GLU A 124 5.59 8.47 -17.96
C GLU A 124 5.42 8.65 -16.44
N ARG A 125 6.46 9.13 -15.75
CA ARG A 125 6.43 9.36 -14.30
C ARG A 125 5.37 10.39 -13.92
N GLN A 126 4.55 10.07 -12.93
CA GLN A 126 3.61 11.04 -12.40
C GLN A 126 4.32 12.04 -11.50
N ARG A 127 4.59 13.24 -12.02
CA ARG A 127 5.19 14.34 -11.25
C ARG A 127 4.18 15.20 -10.51
N ASN A 128 2.99 15.39 -11.07
CA ASN A 128 1.95 16.20 -10.42
C ASN A 128 1.20 15.38 -9.35
N ARG A 129 1.66 15.45 -8.11
CA ARG A 129 1.02 14.75 -6.99
C ARG A 129 -0.23 15.43 -6.44
N SER A 130 -0.57 16.66 -6.87
CA SER A 130 -1.75 17.39 -6.35
C SER A 130 -3.11 16.76 -6.69
N VAL A 131 -3.11 15.76 -7.59
CA VAL A 131 -4.31 15.03 -8.01
C VAL A 131 -4.69 13.92 -7.04
N ILE A 132 -3.74 13.38 -6.26
CA ILE A 132 -3.97 12.18 -5.44
C ILE A 132 -4.95 12.45 -4.30
N SER A 133 -5.07 13.69 -3.84
CA SER A 133 -5.99 14.06 -2.75
C SER A 133 -7.40 14.39 -3.22
N LYS A 134 -7.71 14.24 -4.51
CA LYS A 134 -9.01 14.61 -5.10
C LYS A 134 -9.70 13.40 -5.68
N ILE A 135 -10.92 13.13 -5.19
CA ILE A 135 -11.76 12.03 -5.65
C ILE A 135 -13.21 12.51 -5.81
N LYS A 136 -14.07 11.63 -6.28
CA LYS A 136 -15.52 11.82 -6.30
C LYS A 136 -16.22 10.79 -5.44
N LEU A 137 -17.19 11.24 -4.65
CA LEU A 137 -18.05 10.40 -3.80
C LEU A 137 -19.50 10.56 -4.25
N LYS A 138 -20.16 9.43 -4.49
CA LYS A 138 -21.60 9.34 -4.70
C LYS A 138 -22.23 8.57 -3.54
N LEU A 139 -23.16 9.22 -2.84
CA LEU A 139 -23.98 8.62 -1.79
C LEU A 139 -25.20 7.90 -2.39
N PRO A 140 -25.88 7.01 -1.65
CA PRO A 140 -27.09 6.34 -2.12
C PRO A 140 -28.14 7.35 -2.61
N GLY A 141 -28.55 7.23 -3.88
CA GLY A 141 -29.58 8.08 -4.48
C GLY A 141 -29.18 9.54 -4.75
N ASP A 142 -27.89 9.88 -4.65
CA ASP A 142 -27.35 11.22 -4.90
C ASP A 142 -26.44 11.25 -6.14
N ASN A 143 -26.03 12.46 -6.55
CA ASN A 143 -25.02 12.66 -7.60
C ASN A 143 -23.60 12.70 -7.00
N TYR A 144 -22.58 12.57 -7.85
CA TYR A 144 -21.19 12.73 -7.44
C TYR A 144 -20.92 14.11 -6.82
N LYS A 145 -20.14 14.08 -5.74
CA LYS A 145 -19.60 15.25 -5.05
C LYS A 145 -18.09 15.16 -5.06
N ASN A 146 -17.42 16.29 -5.32
CA ASN A 146 -15.97 16.36 -5.22
C ASN A 146 -15.55 16.32 -3.76
N ILE A 147 -14.58 15.47 -3.43
CA ILE A 147 -13.97 15.37 -2.11
C ILE A 147 -12.49 15.72 -2.25
N THR A 148 -12.00 16.58 -1.36
CA THR A 148 -10.57 16.85 -1.19
C THR A 148 -10.15 16.32 0.18
N GLY A 149 -9.19 15.40 0.20
CA GLY A 149 -8.65 14.81 1.42
C GLY A 149 -7.32 15.37 1.84
N GLU A 150 -6.87 14.89 3.00
CA GLU A 150 -5.53 15.06 3.52
C GLU A 150 -4.64 13.92 3.02
N VAL A 151 -3.41 14.25 2.60
CA VAL A 151 -2.40 13.25 2.23
C VAL A 151 -1.74 12.76 3.51
N LEU A 152 -2.02 11.52 3.90
CA LEU A 152 -1.37 10.86 5.04
C LEU A 152 0.07 10.48 4.69
N PHE A 153 0.28 9.94 3.49
CA PHE A 153 1.58 9.52 3.00
C PHE A 153 1.65 9.64 1.47
N ASP A 154 2.83 9.99 0.94
CA ASP A 154 3.12 10.02 -0.50
C ASP A 154 4.54 9.54 -0.78
N GLY A 155 4.67 8.28 -1.16
CA GLY A 155 5.93 7.61 -1.44
C GLY A 155 6.71 8.17 -2.63
N ALA A 156 6.09 9.01 -3.47
CA ALA A 156 6.85 9.72 -4.52
C ALA A 156 7.83 10.76 -3.95
N LYS A 157 7.68 11.13 -2.67
CA LYS A 157 8.56 12.09 -1.97
C LYS A 157 9.70 11.41 -1.22
N GLU A 158 9.65 10.08 -1.10
CA GLU A 158 10.59 9.28 -0.32
C GLU A 158 11.33 8.33 -1.28
N THR A 159 12.66 8.39 -1.33
CA THR A 159 13.46 7.55 -2.23
C THR A 159 13.18 6.07 -2.05
N SER A 160 12.89 5.69 -0.80
CA SER A 160 12.58 4.35 -0.37
C SER A 160 11.33 3.74 -0.96
N PHE A 161 10.42 4.58 -1.44
CA PHE A 161 9.13 4.18 -2.00
C PHE A 161 8.99 4.58 -3.47
N ALA A 162 10.05 5.12 -4.10
CA ALA A 162 9.99 5.65 -5.46
C ALA A 162 9.65 4.60 -6.54
N LEU A 163 9.81 3.31 -6.23
CA LEU A 163 9.51 2.21 -7.14
C LEU A 163 8.06 2.22 -7.62
N ASN A 164 7.13 2.08 -6.68
CA ASN A 164 5.70 2.03 -6.93
C ASN A 164 4.95 3.25 -6.36
N SER A 165 5.63 4.13 -5.63
CA SER A 165 5.12 5.41 -5.11
C SER A 165 3.74 5.27 -4.46
N PRO A 166 3.57 4.38 -3.46
CA PRO A 166 2.32 4.23 -2.72
C PRO A 166 1.95 5.55 -2.06
N TYR A 167 0.66 5.85 -2.02
CA TYR A 167 0.15 6.99 -1.27
C TYR A 167 -1.11 6.60 -0.52
N VAL A 168 -1.40 7.33 0.55
CA VAL A 168 -2.65 7.20 1.31
C VAL A 168 -3.21 8.58 1.54
N CYS A 169 -4.50 8.73 1.27
CA CYS A 169 -5.26 9.93 1.58
C CYS A 169 -6.50 9.56 2.39
N PHE A 170 -7.03 10.54 3.13
CA PHE A 170 -8.29 10.37 3.85
C PHE A 170 -9.09 11.66 3.92
N ALA A 171 -10.40 11.53 4.14
CA ALA A 171 -11.30 12.65 4.38
C ALA A 171 -12.36 12.29 5.42
N ASP A 172 -12.61 13.19 6.38
CA ASP A 172 -13.78 13.11 7.25
C ASP A 172 -15.04 13.44 6.44
N VAL A 173 -15.88 12.43 6.24
CA VAL A 173 -17.15 12.52 5.50
C VAL A 173 -18.36 12.40 6.42
N THR A 174 -18.18 12.56 7.74
CA THR A 174 -19.24 12.45 8.75
C THR A 174 -20.44 13.33 8.40
N LYS A 175 -20.19 14.61 8.06
CA LYS A 175 -21.27 15.55 7.67
C LYS A 175 -21.96 15.16 6.36
N HIS A 176 -21.26 14.48 5.44
CA HIS A 176 -21.88 14.02 4.20
C HIS A 176 -22.89 12.90 4.50
N LEU A 177 -22.55 11.96 5.39
CA LEU A 177 -23.44 10.88 5.79
C LEU A 177 -24.58 11.36 6.72
N GLN A 178 -24.30 12.27 7.66
CA GLN A 178 -25.33 12.85 8.54
C GLN A 178 -26.41 13.63 7.77
N ASN A 179 -26.03 14.24 6.63
CA ASN A 179 -26.96 14.98 5.77
C ASN A 179 -27.43 14.17 4.56
N ALA A 180 -27.12 12.87 4.50
CA ALA A 180 -27.53 12.02 3.40
C ALA A 180 -29.05 11.82 3.43
N LYS A 181 -29.69 11.84 2.26
CA LYS A 181 -31.12 11.47 2.14
C LYS A 181 -31.36 10.02 2.57
N GLN A 182 -30.37 9.18 2.33
CA GLN A 182 -30.38 7.77 2.63
C GLN A 182 -28.96 7.33 2.98
N VAL A 183 -28.80 6.73 4.17
CA VAL A 183 -27.50 6.26 4.67
C VAL A 183 -27.21 4.83 4.18
N ASN A 184 -28.17 3.91 4.28
CA ASN A 184 -27.99 2.54 3.80
C ASN A 184 -28.13 2.48 2.27
N GLY A 185 -27.22 1.79 1.59
CA GLY A 185 -27.27 1.61 0.14
C GLY A 185 -25.89 1.67 -0.50
N GLU A 186 -25.86 1.85 -1.82
CA GLU A 186 -24.64 1.87 -2.60
C GLU A 186 -23.87 3.19 -2.49
N TYR A 187 -22.59 3.08 -2.16
CA TYR A 187 -21.61 4.16 -2.20
C TYR A 187 -20.67 3.92 -3.38
N THR A 188 -20.52 4.90 -4.26
CA THR A 188 -19.58 4.83 -5.39
C THR A 188 -18.48 5.86 -5.22
N ILE A 189 -17.23 5.41 -5.32
CA ILE A 189 -16.06 6.29 -5.34
C ILE A 189 -15.45 6.25 -6.73
N GLY A 190 -15.10 7.42 -7.25
CA GLY A 190 -14.42 7.54 -8.52
C GLY A 190 -13.24 8.51 -8.50
N ASN A 191 -12.47 8.50 -9.58
CA ASN A 191 -11.29 9.35 -9.81
C ASN A 191 -10.14 9.14 -8.81
N ILE A 192 -9.97 7.93 -8.28
CA ILE A 192 -8.75 7.58 -7.55
C ILE A 192 -7.65 7.35 -8.59
N ASN A 193 -6.57 8.12 -8.50
CA ASN A 193 -5.44 8.00 -9.42
C ASN A 193 -4.51 6.87 -8.98
N ALA A 194 -4.08 6.04 -9.92
CA ALA A 194 -3.19 4.91 -9.72
C ALA A 194 -2.38 4.63 -11.01
N THR A 195 -1.37 3.77 -10.94
CA THR A 195 -0.62 3.39 -12.13
C THR A 195 -1.41 2.38 -12.95
N GLU A 196 -1.85 2.74 -14.16
CA GLU A 196 -2.33 1.72 -15.10
C GLU A 196 -1.18 0.88 -15.65
N GLY A 197 -1.49 -0.33 -16.09
CA GLY A 197 -0.55 -1.30 -16.61
C GLY A 197 0.37 -1.85 -15.54
N PHE A 198 1.68 -1.74 -15.76
CA PHE A 198 2.68 -2.39 -14.92
C PHE A 198 3.56 -1.40 -14.18
N VAL A 199 3.85 -1.67 -12.91
CA VAL A 199 4.83 -0.95 -12.10
C VAL A 199 5.66 -1.96 -11.30
N ALA A 200 6.89 -1.58 -10.94
CA ALA A 200 7.76 -2.48 -10.21
C ALA A 200 7.19 -2.85 -8.84
N GLY A 201 6.94 -4.14 -8.66
CA GLY A 201 6.34 -4.70 -7.46
C GLY A 201 4.90 -4.25 -7.25
N GLY A 202 4.13 -4.18 -8.33
CA GLY A 202 2.69 -4.34 -8.28
C GLY A 202 1.93 -3.03 -8.35
N SER A 203 0.86 -3.00 -9.15
CA SER A 203 -0.11 -1.93 -9.02
C SER A 203 -1.31 -2.37 -8.20
N ALA A 204 -1.64 -1.60 -7.17
CA ALA A 204 -2.75 -1.84 -6.27
C ALA A 204 -3.44 -0.51 -5.97
N ALA A 205 -4.76 -0.51 -5.88
CA ALA A 205 -5.52 0.69 -5.57
C ALA A 205 -6.93 0.39 -5.08
N GLY A 206 -7.43 1.17 -4.13
CA GLY A 206 -8.80 1.06 -3.65
C GLY A 206 -9.16 2.11 -2.61
N TRP A 207 -10.36 1.95 -2.05
CA TRP A 207 -10.92 2.84 -1.04
C TRP A 207 -11.63 2.07 0.06
N MET A 208 -11.69 2.67 1.24
CA MET A 208 -12.41 2.16 2.40
C MET A 208 -13.17 3.30 3.08
N LEU A 209 -14.47 3.12 3.29
CA LEU A 209 -15.29 3.94 4.16
C LEU A 209 -15.46 3.22 5.51
N TYR A 210 -14.98 3.83 6.59
CA TYR A 210 -15.17 3.36 7.96
C TYR A 210 -16.21 4.23 8.66
N VAL A 211 -17.27 3.62 9.18
CA VAL A 211 -18.42 4.32 9.78
C VAL A 211 -18.60 3.83 11.22
N VAL A 212 -18.64 4.77 12.17
CA VAL A 212 -19.05 4.55 13.56
C VAL A 212 -20.42 5.17 13.76
N TYR A 213 -21.36 4.42 14.33
CA TYR A 213 -22.73 4.85 14.48
C TYR A 213 -23.35 4.39 15.80
N GLU A 214 -24.26 5.19 16.32
CA GLU A 214 -25.07 4.84 17.49
C GLU A 214 -26.11 3.80 17.10
N THR A 215 -26.21 2.73 17.89
CA THR A 215 -27.26 1.72 17.78
C THR A 215 -27.47 1.05 19.15
N PRO A 216 -28.69 0.64 19.51
CA PRO A 216 -28.95 -0.04 20.77
C PRO A 216 -28.12 -1.31 20.95
N THR A 217 -27.07 -1.25 21.78
CA THR A 217 -26.26 -2.41 22.20
C THR A 217 -26.51 -2.74 23.68
N LYS A 218 -26.29 -4.01 24.07
CA LYS A 218 -26.44 -4.44 25.48
C LYS A 218 -25.35 -3.87 26.39
N LYS A 219 -24.14 -3.68 25.84
CA LYS A 219 -22.98 -3.14 26.54
C LYS A 219 -22.40 -1.99 25.71
N PRO A 220 -21.81 -0.98 26.37
CA PRO A 220 -21.05 0.04 25.66
C PRO A 220 -19.82 -0.60 25.00
N LYS A 221 -19.36 0.03 23.92
CA LYS A 221 -18.15 -0.36 23.20
C LYS A 221 -17.11 0.76 23.26
N TYR A 222 -15.86 0.35 23.28
CA TYR A 222 -14.73 1.19 22.92
C TYR A 222 -14.37 0.91 21.46
N ILE A 223 -14.37 1.94 20.64
CA ILE A 223 -14.01 1.89 19.22
C ILE A 223 -12.88 2.87 18.99
N THR A 224 -11.73 2.40 18.53
CA THR A 224 -10.58 3.25 18.24
C THR A 224 -10.08 3.01 16.83
N THR A 225 -9.62 4.08 16.18
CA THR A 225 -9.05 4.05 14.83
C THR A 225 -7.61 4.55 14.89
N PHE A 226 -6.74 3.90 14.15
CA PHE A 226 -5.36 4.29 13.95
C PHE A 226 -5.10 4.38 12.45
N ASN A 227 -4.35 5.40 12.07
CA ASN A 227 -3.76 5.44 10.74
C ASN A 227 -2.27 5.76 10.85
N GLY A 228 -1.57 5.41 9.80
CA GLY A 228 -0.15 5.58 9.62
C GLY A 228 0.19 5.09 8.23
N PHE A 229 1.46 4.93 7.96
CA PHE A 229 1.92 4.24 6.76
C PHE A 229 3.22 3.54 7.08
N THR A 230 3.22 2.22 6.89
CA THR A 230 4.41 1.43 7.11
C THR A 230 4.52 0.34 6.06
N HIS A 231 5.76 0.13 5.61
CA HIS A 231 6.16 -1.07 4.92
C HIS A 231 6.38 -2.17 5.96
N VAL A 232 5.58 -3.23 5.90
CA VAL A 232 5.81 -4.43 6.70
C VAL A 232 6.73 -5.34 5.89
N GLY A 233 7.90 -5.61 6.43
CA GLY A 233 8.94 -6.46 5.83
C GLY A 233 9.56 -7.36 6.89
N SER A 234 10.89 -7.35 7.00
CA SER A 234 11.64 -8.20 7.93
C SER A 234 11.42 -7.86 9.41
N ASP A 235 11.18 -6.59 9.73
CA ASP A 235 10.98 -6.14 11.11
C ASP A 235 9.49 -6.07 11.45
N PRO A 236 9.08 -6.56 12.64
CA PRO A 236 7.70 -6.51 13.10
C PRO A 236 7.24 -5.06 13.29
N VAL A 237 6.02 -4.76 12.84
CA VAL A 237 5.31 -3.54 13.24
C VAL A 237 4.39 -3.86 14.42
N ILE A 238 4.43 -3.05 15.47
CA ILE A 238 3.66 -3.27 16.71
C ILE A 238 2.77 -2.06 17.02
N ILE A 239 1.46 -2.26 17.02
CA ILE A 239 0.47 -1.27 17.41
C ILE A 239 -0.07 -1.62 18.80
N ASN A 240 0.07 -0.69 19.73
CA ASN A 240 -0.41 -0.84 21.10
C ASN A 240 -1.88 -0.46 21.21
N LEU A 241 -2.74 -1.42 21.59
CA LEU A 241 -4.16 -1.22 21.82
C LEU A 241 -4.40 -1.12 23.33
N LYS A 242 -4.86 0.05 23.79
CA LYS A 242 -5.04 0.39 25.21
C LYS A 242 -6.23 1.35 25.39
N ASP A 243 -6.42 1.81 26.62
CA ASP A 243 -7.48 2.75 27.03
C ASP A 243 -8.90 2.14 26.93
N PHE A 244 -8.98 0.84 27.18
CA PHE A 244 -10.22 0.10 27.34
C PHE A 244 -10.19 -0.75 28.61
N LYS A 245 -11.36 -1.24 29.03
CA LYS A 245 -11.47 -2.28 30.04
C LYS A 245 -12.67 -3.15 29.73
N THR A 246 -12.43 -4.41 29.43
CA THR A 246 -13.52 -5.36 29.13
C THR A 246 -14.34 -5.70 30.39
N PRO A 247 -15.60 -6.13 30.25
CA PRO A 247 -16.46 -6.51 31.37
C PRO A 247 -15.82 -7.50 32.34
N GLU A 248 -16.18 -7.40 33.62
CA GLU A 248 -15.64 -8.22 34.70
C GLU A 248 -16.10 -9.67 34.59
N LYS A 249 -17.22 -9.92 33.90
CA LYS A 249 -17.85 -11.23 33.71
C LYS A 249 -18.52 -11.37 32.35
N GLY A 250 -18.71 -12.62 31.93
CA GLY A 250 -19.39 -12.97 30.69
C GLY A 250 -18.43 -13.05 29.49
N LYS A 251 -18.99 -13.23 28.30
CA LYS A 251 -18.21 -13.16 27.05
C LYS A 251 -18.08 -11.71 26.60
N THR A 252 -16.99 -11.41 25.92
CA THR A 252 -16.68 -10.11 25.32
C THR A 252 -16.60 -10.27 23.81
N SER A 253 -17.31 -9.42 23.06
CA SER A 253 -17.11 -9.33 21.61
C SER A 253 -15.98 -8.36 21.30
N THR A 254 -15.13 -8.70 20.33
CA THR A 254 -14.06 -7.82 19.86
C THR A 254 -13.84 -8.01 18.37
N ASP A 255 -13.78 -6.90 17.65
CA ASP A 255 -13.54 -6.86 16.22
C ASP A 255 -12.28 -6.03 15.94
N ILE A 256 -11.50 -6.48 14.97
CA ILE A 256 -10.36 -5.75 14.40
C ILE A 256 -10.67 -5.49 12.94
N THR A 257 -10.46 -4.26 12.48
CA THR A 257 -10.52 -3.90 11.06
C THR A 257 -9.17 -3.43 10.58
N LEU A 258 -8.74 -3.88 9.40
CA LEU A 258 -7.43 -3.60 8.81
C LEU A 258 -7.60 -3.18 7.36
N ALA A 259 -6.73 -2.30 6.87
CA ALA A 259 -6.59 -2.04 5.44
C ALA A 259 -5.12 -1.88 5.03
N ALA A 260 -4.78 -2.49 3.89
CA ALA A 260 -3.41 -2.57 3.38
C ALA A 260 -3.34 -2.55 1.84
N LEU A 261 -2.15 -2.28 1.31
CA LEU A 261 -1.77 -2.52 -0.09
C LEU A 261 -0.74 -3.66 -0.20
N GLU A 262 -0.59 -4.23 -1.39
CA GLU A 262 0.42 -5.23 -1.77
C GLU A 262 0.32 -6.58 -1.01
N GLY A 263 -0.86 -6.99 -0.54
CA GLY A 263 -1.05 -8.32 0.09
C GLY A 263 -1.38 -9.39 -0.94
N ASP A 264 -0.43 -9.91 -1.70
CA ASP A 264 -0.71 -10.81 -2.82
C ASP A 264 -1.28 -12.18 -2.38
N SER A 265 -2.39 -12.63 -2.99
CA SER A 265 -2.97 -13.95 -2.67
C SER A 265 -2.01 -15.13 -2.93
N ALA A 266 -1.08 -14.97 -3.87
CA ALA A 266 -0.16 -16.03 -4.31
C ALA A 266 1.10 -16.13 -3.43
N LEU A 267 1.40 -15.09 -2.64
CA LEU A 267 2.53 -15.05 -1.72
C LEU A 267 2.02 -15.38 -0.30
N THR A 268 2.90 -15.88 0.56
CA THR A 268 2.51 -16.37 1.91
C THR A 268 3.42 -15.78 2.97
N ASP A 269 3.14 -16.13 4.23
CA ASP A 269 3.81 -15.65 5.44
C ASP A 269 3.46 -14.21 5.84
N ASP A 270 2.42 -13.62 5.24
CA ASP A 270 1.80 -12.38 5.72
C ASP A 270 0.93 -12.65 6.94
N GLU A 271 1.35 -12.16 8.10
CA GLU A 271 0.72 -12.46 9.39
C GLU A 271 0.27 -11.20 10.13
N CYS A 272 -0.88 -11.31 10.78
CA CYS A 272 -1.30 -10.39 11.83
C CYS A 272 -1.55 -11.18 13.11
N VAL A 273 -0.93 -10.77 14.21
CA VAL A 273 -0.96 -11.47 15.50
C VAL A 273 -1.45 -10.51 16.56
N ILE A 274 -2.40 -10.95 17.38
CA ILE A 274 -2.77 -10.25 18.61
C ILE A 274 -2.14 -10.94 19.81
N ALA A 275 -1.42 -10.17 20.62
CA ALA A 275 -0.76 -10.63 21.84
C ALA A 275 -1.44 -10.04 23.07
N ASN A 276 -1.71 -10.89 24.05
CA ASN A 276 -2.19 -10.49 25.35
C ASN A 276 -1.15 -10.88 26.41
N SER A 277 -0.37 -9.88 26.84
CA SER A 277 0.67 -10.05 27.85
C SER A 277 0.13 -10.49 29.21
N GLN A 278 -1.10 -10.11 29.57
CA GLN A 278 -1.71 -10.53 30.84
C GLN A 278 -2.00 -12.03 30.86
N LEU A 279 -2.34 -12.60 29.71
CA LEU A 279 -2.62 -14.03 29.55
C LEU A 279 -1.40 -14.84 29.12
N GLN A 280 -0.29 -14.19 28.77
CA GLN A 280 0.87 -14.83 28.13
C GLN A 280 0.46 -15.67 26.90
N LYS A 281 -0.47 -15.12 26.10
CA LYS A 281 -1.07 -15.80 24.96
C LYS A 281 -0.96 -14.93 23.72
N VAL A 282 -0.87 -15.58 22.57
CA VAL A 282 -0.94 -14.94 21.25
C VAL A 282 -2.00 -15.64 20.40
N TRP A 283 -2.55 -14.92 19.43
CA TRP A 283 -3.48 -15.46 18.45
C TRP A 283 -3.17 -14.89 17.07
N LYS A 284 -2.93 -15.76 16.09
CA LYS A 284 -2.80 -15.35 14.69
C LYS A 284 -4.19 -15.12 14.11
N LEU A 285 -4.45 -13.93 13.58
CA LEU A 285 -5.72 -13.60 12.96
C LEU A 285 -5.97 -14.53 11.78
N LYS A 286 -7.22 -14.94 11.62
CA LYS A 286 -7.72 -15.78 10.53
C LYS A 286 -9.22 -15.59 10.39
N SER A 287 -9.73 -15.89 9.22
CA SER A 287 -11.17 -15.93 8.94
C SER A 287 -11.49 -17.15 8.07
N GLU A 288 -12.74 -17.26 7.60
CA GLU A 288 -13.13 -18.32 6.68
C GLU A 288 -12.35 -18.24 5.35
N ASN A 289 -12.11 -17.02 4.86
CA ASN A 289 -11.47 -16.76 3.56
C ASN A 289 -9.98 -16.43 3.66
N ARG A 290 -9.50 -16.03 4.85
CA ARG A 290 -8.10 -15.63 5.10
C ARG A 290 -7.42 -16.62 6.04
N VAL A 291 -6.43 -17.34 5.52
CA VAL A 291 -5.62 -18.25 6.34
C VAL A 291 -4.62 -17.46 7.18
N HIS A 292 -4.26 -18.00 8.34
CA HIS A 292 -3.43 -17.29 9.32
C HIS A 292 -1.99 -16.97 8.86
N ASN A 293 -1.49 -17.72 7.89
CA ASN A 293 -0.15 -17.59 7.29
C ASN A 293 -0.21 -16.93 5.91
N ASN A 294 -1.34 -16.36 5.52
CA ASN A 294 -1.48 -15.42 4.41
C ASN A 294 -2.72 -14.57 4.68
N PHE A 295 -2.64 -13.76 5.73
CA PHE A 295 -3.78 -13.01 6.22
C PHE A 295 -4.10 -11.81 5.31
N PHE A 296 -3.09 -11.17 4.73
CA PHE A 296 -3.22 -10.10 3.73
C PHE A 296 -3.11 -10.73 2.34
N SER A 297 -4.25 -10.90 1.67
CA SER A 297 -4.34 -11.84 0.55
C SER A 297 -5.21 -11.31 -0.57
N SER A 298 -5.23 -9.99 -0.78
CA SER A 298 -5.97 -9.30 -1.85
C SER A 298 -7.45 -9.59 -1.79
N GLN A 299 -8.04 -9.37 -0.61
CA GLN A 299 -9.45 -9.63 -0.37
C GLN A 299 -10.13 -8.46 0.34
N ILE A 300 -11.47 -8.44 0.29
CA ILE A 300 -12.29 -7.54 1.10
C ILE A 300 -13.30 -8.38 1.88
N THR A 301 -13.07 -8.52 3.19
CA THR A 301 -13.89 -9.34 4.08
C THR A 301 -14.51 -8.50 5.20
N SER A 302 -15.74 -8.83 5.57
CA SER A 302 -16.49 -8.22 6.67
C SER A 302 -16.93 -9.28 7.67
N SER A 303 -16.66 -9.06 8.96
CA SER A 303 -17.01 -9.97 10.07
C SER A 303 -16.73 -11.45 9.79
N ASN A 304 -15.48 -11.76 9.42
CA ASN A 304 -14.96 -13.10 9.10
C ASN A 304 -15.47 -13.73 7.79
N LYS A 305 -16.25 -13.01 6.96
CA LYS A 305 -16.80 -13.52 5.71
C LYS A 305 -16.49 -12.61 4.54
N ASP A 306 -16.58 -13.17 3.35
CA ASP A 306 -16.43 -12.42 2.12
C ASP A 306 -17.53 -11.34 1.94
N ASN A 307 -17.13 -10.16 1.48
CA ASN A 307 -18.04 -9.05 1.21
C ASN A 307 -18.38 -8.98 -0.27
N GLN A 308 -19.47 -9.63 -0.64
CA GLN A 308 -19.95 -9.74 -2.02
C GLN A 308 -20.86 -8.57 -2.46
N GLN A 309 -21.20 -7.63 -1.56
CA GLN A 309 -22.05 -6.47 -1.89
C GLN A 309 -21.22 -5.31 -2.47
N ARG A 310 -20.49 -5.61 -3.54
CA ARG A 310 -19.55 -4.71 -4.23
C ARG A 310 -19.73 -4.80 -5.74
N LEU A 311 -19.36 -3.75 -6.46
CA LEU A 311 -19.27 -3.78 -7.92
C LEU A 311 -17.95 -3.14 -8.36
N PRO A 312 -17.06 -3.88 -9.07
CA PRO A 312 -17.11 -5.34 -9.26
C PRO A 312 -16.96 -6.08 -7.93
N ASN A 313 -17.51 -7.29 -7.85
CA ASN A 313 -17.38 -8.20 -6.71
C ASN A 313 -16.18 -9.16 -6.90
N SER A 314 -14.98 -8.60 -7.10
CA SER A 314 -13.76 -9.40 -7.27
C SER A 314 -13.40 -10.15 -5.98
N ASP A 315 -13.20 -11.47 -6.09
CA ASP A 315 -12.67 -12.29 -4.99
C ASP A 315 -11.19 -12.00 -4.75
N ASN A 316 -10.44 -11.65 -5.81
CA ASN A 316 -9.07 -11.16 -5.74
C ASN A 316 -9.04 -9.68 -6.15
N THR A 317 -8.80 -8.79 -5.18
CA THR A 317 -8.75 -7.33 -5.34
C THR A 317 -7.37 -6.79 -5.70
N LEU A 318 -6.44 -7.67 -6.12
CA LEU A 318 -5.16 -7.36 -6.74
C LEU A 318 -4.33 -6.36 -5.92
N GLY A 319 -3.99 -6.78 -4.71
CA GLY A 319 -3.14 -6.05 -3.78
C GLY A 319 -3.88 -5.01 -2.93
N PHE A 320 -5.20 -4.82 -3.05
CA PHE A 320 -5.95 -3.96 -2.11
C PHE A 320 -6.70 -4.79 -1.07
N ASP A 321 -6.40 -4.60 0.22
CA ASP A 321 -6.97 -5.41 1.29
C ASP A 321 -7.83 -4.60 2.26
N ILE A 322 -9.00 -5.16 2.61
CA ILE A 322 -9.78 -4.78 3.80
C ILE A 322 -10.17 -6.05 4.54
N ALA A 323 -9.88 -6.12 5.83
CA ALA A 323 -10.25 -7.26 6.67
C ALA A 323 -10.93 -6.79 7.95
N SER A 324 -12.19 -7.17 8.16
CA SER A 324 -12.82 -7.09 9.48
C SER A 324 -12.96 -8.50 10.09
N VAL A 325 -12.33 -8.71 11.24
CA VAL A 325 -12.23 -10.00 11.92
C VAL A 325 -12.81 -9.92 13.32
N THR A 326 -13.76 -10.81 13.62
CA THR A 326 -14.26 -11.00 14.99
C THR A 326 -13.41 -12.04 15.70
N LEU A 327 -12.81 -11.65 16.82
CA LEU A 327 -11.95 -12.52 17.63
C LEU A 327 -12.76 -13.60 18.35
N PRO A 328 -12.15 -14.78 18.63
CA PRO A 328 -12.84 -15.83 19.38
C PRO A 328 -13.22 -15.36 20.78
N ASN A 329 -14.44 -15.71 21.22
CA ASN A 329 -14.96 -15.44 22.57
C ASN A 329 -15.26 -16.75 23.35
N ASN A 330 -14.61 -17.84 22.94
CA ASN A 330 -14.73 -19.18 23.50
C ASN A 330 -13.41 -19.58 24.22
N LYS A 331 -13.08 -20.87 24.28
CA LYS A 331 -11.82 -21.36 24.87
C LYS A 331 -10.55 -20.76 24.23
N ASP A 332 -10.65 -20.33 22.97
CA ASP A 332 -9.55 -19.75 22.22
C ASP A 332 -9.44 -18.23 22.41
N ALA A 333 -10.31 -17.62 23.22
CA ALA A 333 -10.32 -16.17 23.45
C ALA A 333 -8.95 -15.64 23.89
N ILE A 334 -8.58 -14.51 23.29
CA ILE A 334 -7.39 -13.72 23.60
C ILE A 334 -7.74 -12.44 24.34
N ILE A 335 -8.98 -11.95 24.16
CA ILE A 335 -9.58 -10.86 24.94
C ILE A 335 -10.52 -11.50 25.95
N THR A 336 -10.13 -11.47 27.23
CA THR A 336 -10.91 -12.02 28.35
C THR A 336 -11.41 -10.90 29.25
N ASN A 337 -12.08 -11.25 30.35
CA ASN A 337 -12.56 -10.29 31.34
C ASN A 337 -11.41 -9.47 31.93
N ASN A 338 -11.66 -8.19 32.20
CA ASN A 338 -10.67 -7.24 32.73
C ASN A 338 -9.41 -7.09 31.87
N THR A 339 -9.48 -7.38 30.57
CA THR A 339 -8.38 -7.03 29.64
C THR A 339 -8.40 -5.53 29.44
N GLU A 340 -7.23 -4.90 29.57
CA GLU A 340 -7.08 -3.44 29.46
C GLU A 340 -6.12 -3.00 28.35
N LYS A 341 -5.28 -3.94 27.89
CA LYS A 341 -4.34 -3.72 26.80
C LYS A 341 -4.03 -5.01 26.05
N VAL A 342 -3.72 -4.87 24.77
CA VAL A 342 -3.19 -5.90 23.89
C VAL A 342 -2.31 -5.26 22.82
N GLU A 343 -1.48 -6.06 22.16
CA GLU A 343 -0.62 -5.62 21.07
C GLU A 343 -1.07 -6.28 19.78
N LEU A 344 -1.09 -5.50 18.69
CA LEU A 344 -1.29 -6.01 17.35
C LEU A 344 0.04 -5.97 16.60
N ILE A 345 0.48 -7.11 16.09
CA ILE A 345 1.81 -7.33 15.54
C ILE A 345 1.66 -7.77 14.09
N PHE A 346 2.37 -7.12 13.17
CA PHE A 346 2.36 -7.41 11.74
C PHE A 346 3.72 -7.88 11.29
N ASN A 347 3.77 -8.97 10.52
CA ASN A 347 5.00 -9.58 10.05
C ASN A 347 4.83 -10.12 8.62
N THR A 348 5.92 -10.17 7.87
CA THR A 348 6.03 -10.97 6.65
C THR A 348 7.44 -11.54 6.49
N LYS A 349 7.59 -12.58 5.67
CA LYS A 349 8.88 -13.24 5.39
C LYS A 349 9.18 -13.39 3.91
N GLN A 350 8.14 -13.48 3.07
CA GLN A 350 8.30 -13.74 1.64
C GLN A 350 7.86 -12.56 0.78
N ASP A 351 7.10 -11.63 1.35
CA ASP A 351 6.53 -10.50 0.63
C ASP A 351 6.80 -9.19 1.38
N ARG A 352 6.20 -8.11 0.88
CA ARG A 352 5.99 -6.84 1.54
C ARG A 352 4.51 -6.49 1.45
N PHE A 353 4.00 -5.79 2.46
CA PHE A 353 2.72 -5.10 2.32
C PHE A 353 2.75 -3.74 3.00
N TYR A 354 1.89 -2.82 2.55
CA TYR A 354 1.77 -1.50 3.14
C TYR A 354 0.53 -1.41 4.03
N LEU A 355 0.72 -1.45 5.34
CA LEU A 355 -0.36 -1.21 6.29
C LEU A 355 -0.60 0.30 6.41
N PHE A 356 -1.86 0.73 6.28
CA PHE A 356 -2.20 2.15 6.42
C PHE A 356 -3.35 2.45 7.40
N PHE A 357 -4.13 1.45 7.79
CA PHE A 357 -5.24 1.64 8.73
C PHE A 357 -5.45 0.40 9.60
N THR A 358 -5.77 0.65 10.87
CA THR A 358 -6.37 -0.36 11.75
C THR A 358 -7.43 0.26 12.66
N ALA A 359 -8.46 -0.51 13.02
CA ALA A 359 -9.41 -0.15 14.04
C ALA A 359 -9.66 -1.31 15.00
N PHE A 360 -9.85 -0.98 16.27
CA PHE A 360 -10.14 -1.93 17.33
C PHE A 360 -11.47 -1.57 17.99
N GLN A 361 -12.40 -2.51 18.00
CA GLN A 361 -13.71 -2.41 18.62
C GLN A 361 -13.84 -3.49 19.67
N THR A 362 -14.13 -3.14 20.93
CA THR A 362 -14.38 -4.13 22.00
C THR A 362 -15.52 -3.69 22.92
N GLU A 363 -16.27 -4.64 23.46
CA GLU A 363 -17.20 -4.35 24.56
C GLU A 363 -16.41 -3.95 25.81
N ILE A 364 -16.88 -2.93 26.53
CA ILE A 364 -16.27 -2.44 27.79
C ILE A 364 -17.25 -2.57 28.96
N SER A 365 -16.74 -2.52 30.19
CA SER A 365 -17.60 -2.54 31.38
C SER A 365 -18.40 -1.25 31.53
N GLU A 366 -19.64 -1.35 32.03
CA GLU A 366 -20.48 -0.17 32.29
C GLU A 366 -19.83 0.76 33.32
N ASP A 367 -19.17 0.20 34.33
CA ASP A 367 -18.45 0.97 35.36
C ASP A 367 -17.29 1.77 34.74
N TYR A 368 -16.52 1.17 33.83
CA TYR A 368 -15.46 1.86 33.12
C TYR A 368 -16.01 2.96 32.19
N PHE A 369 -17.09 2.67 31.45
CA PHE A 369 -17.78 3.65 30.62
C PHE A 369 -18.23 4.87 31.44
N ASN A 370 -18.89 4.66 32.58
CA ASN A 370 -19.36 5.73 33.46
C ASN A 370 -18.20 6.57 34.03
N GLN A 371 -17.06 5.94 34.34
CA GLN A 371 -15.86 6.65 34.79
C GLN A 371 -15.30 7.56 33.69
N ILE A 372 -15.19 7.08 32.46
CA ILE A 372 -14.71 7.86 31.33
C ILE A 372 -15.66 9.00 30.98
N GLU A 373 -16.98 8.80 31.07
CA GLU A 373 -17.96 9.86 30.86
C GLU A 373 -17.76 11.03 31.84
N SER A 374 -17.32 10.74 33.06
CA SER A 374 -17.00 11.78 34.06
C SER A 374 -15.63 12.45 33.89
N LYS A 375 -14.68 11.80 33.18
CA LYS A 375 -13.28 12.23 33.01
C LYS A 375 -12.69 11.76 31.66
N ALA A 376 -13.22 12.31 30.57
CA ALA A 376 -12.79 11.94 29.22
C ALA A 376 -11.31 12.32 28.95
N PRO A 377 -10.48 11.40 28.41
CA PRO A 377 -9.15 11.75 27.91
C PRO A 377 -9.22 12.85 26.83
N SER A 378 -8.19 13.70 26.76
CA SER A 378 -8.14 14.91 25.91
C SER A 378 -8.37 14.68 24.40
N ASN A 379 -8.23 13.44 23.92
CA ASN A 379 -8.38 13.04 22.51
C ASN A 379 -9.56 12.07 22.27
N SER A 380 -10.46 11.92 23.25
CA SER A 380 -11.62 11.04 23.13
C SER A 380 -12.89 11.81 22.76
N VAL A 381 -13.72 11.21 21.89
CA VAL A 381 -15.08 11.68 21.68
C VAL A 381 -16.00 10.75 22.47
N VAL A 382 -16.48 11.23 23.62
CA VAL A 382 -17.52 10.52 24.38
C VAL A 382 -18.87 11.00 23.86
N PHE A 383 -19.61 10.08 23.25
CA PHE A 383 -21.03 10.32 22.98
C PHE A 383 -21.80 9.81 24.19
N SER A 384 -22.42 10.71 24.96
CA SER A 384 -23.38 10.37 26.01
C SER A 384 -24.68 9.85 25.39
N SER A 385 -24.61 8.73 24.67
CA SER A 385 -25.79 8.06 24.14
C SER A 385 -26.51 7.43 25.32
N HIS A 386 -27.71 7.92 25.63
CA HIS A 386 -28.52 7.36 26.72
C HIS A 386 -28.75 5.87 26.45
N LYS A 387 -28.51 5.02 27.46
CA LYS A 387 -28.90 3.60 27.47
C LYS A 387 -30.38 3.51 27.05
N SER A 388 -30.65 3.15 25.80
CA SER A 388 -32.04 2.97 25.38
C SER A 388 -32.56 1.74 26.08
N ARG A 389 -33.56 1.94 26.95
CA ARG A 389 -34.33 0.83 27.53
C ARG A 389 -34.87 -0.02 26.37
N PRO A 390 -34.77 -1.35 26.43
CA PRO A 390 -35.41 -2.19 25.42
C PRO A 390 -36.89 -1.78 25.35
N MET A 391 -37.46 -1.75 24.13
CA MET A 391 -38.91 -1.69 24.00
C MET A 391 -39.47 -2.85 24.82
N VAL A 392 -40.17 -2.52 25.89
CA VAL A 392 -41.03 -3.49 26.56
C VAL A 392 -42.08 -3.84 25.52
N GLU A 393 -41.97 -5.03 24.96
CA GLU A 393 -43.09 -5.67 24.30
C GLU A 393 -44.17 -5.79 25.37
N VAL A 394 -45.14 -4.87 25.34
CA VAL A 394 -46.32 -4.99 26.19
C VAL A 394 -47.07 -6.19 25.65
N GLN A 395 -46.78 -7.37 26.19
CA GLN A 395 -47.75 -8.45 26.17
C GLN A 395 -48.98 -7.94 26.91
N MET A 396 -49.97 -7.46 26.15
CA MET A 396 -51.33 -7.39 26.65
C MET A 396 -51.78 -8.84 26.81
N ASP A 397 -51.72 -9.34 28.04
CA ASP A 397 -52.55 -10.46 28.48
C ASP A 397 -54.01 -9.99 28.34
N LEU A 398 -54.65 -10.43 27.26
CA LEU A 398 -56.10 -10.31 27.07
C LEU A 398 -56.73 -11.62 27.52
N ASP A 399 -56.88 -11.76 28.83
CA ASP A 399 -57.87 -12.67 29.42
C ASP A 399 -59.12 -11.89 29.85
N ALA A 400 -60.26 -12.50 29.52
CA ALA A 400 -61.64 -12.17 29.92
C ALA A 400 -62.40 -11.09 29.12
N LYS A 401 -63.27 -11.61 28.24
CA LYS A 401 -64.70 -11.29 28.09
C LYS A 401 -65.11 -9.83 28.33
N ASP A 402 -65.40 -9.11 27.25
CA ASP A 402 -66.69 -8.44 27.11
C ASP A 402 -66.98 -8.04 25.66
N THR A 403 -68.13 -8.51 25.17
CA THR A 403 -68.75 -8.17 23.88
C THR A 403 -69.29 -6.75 23.90
N ILE A 404 -68.74 -5.84 23.10
CA ILE A 404 -69.44 -4.63 22.66
C ILE A 404 -69.19 -4.39 21.16
N ALA A 405 -70.28 -4.39 20.41
CA ALA A 405 -70.32 -4.15 18.98
C ALA A 405 -69.97 -2.69 18.63
N LEU A 406 -69.11 -2.50 17.61
CA LEU A 406 -68.86 -1.20 17.00
C LEU A 406 -69.07 -1.27 15.48
N LYS A 407 -69.95 -0.37 15.02
CA LYS A 407 -70.42 -0.16 13.66
C LYS A 407 -69.26 0.10 12.68
N LYS A 408 -69.35 -0.51 11.49
CA LYS A 408 -68.57 -0.13 10.29
C LYS A 408 -68.84 1.33 9.89
N PRO A 409 -67.78 2.11 9.59
CA PRO A 409 -67.87 3.21 8.65
C PRO A 409 -67.40 2.74 7.27
N THR A 410 -68.30 2.91 6.31
CA THR A 410 -68.07 2.87 4.87
C THR A 410 -67.08 3.97 4.46
N ILE A 411 -66.01 3.62 3.74
CA ILE A 411 -65.19 4.58 2.99
C ILE A 411 -65.18 4.14 1.52
N THR A 412 -65.60 5.07 0.69
CA THR A 412 -65.74 5.05 -0.76
C THR A 412 -64.36 5.02 -1.45
N ILE A 413 -64.22 4.13 -2.43
CA ILE A 413 -63.07 4.00 -3.33
C ILE A 413 -63.36 4.84 -4.60
N PRO A 414 -62.47 5.72 -5.05
CA PRO A 414 -62.48 6.20 -6.43
C PRO A 414 -61.53 5.37 -7.31
N GLU A 415 -62.15 4.72 -8.29
CA GLU A 415 -61.76 4.52 -9.69
C GLU A 415 -60.38 3.95 -10.06
N VAL A 416 -60.48 2.77 -10.68
CA VAL A 416 -59.45 1.96 -11.32
C VAL A 416 -59.15 2.52 -12.71
N VAL A 417 -57.91 2.90 -12.99
CA VAL A 417 -57.41 3.09 -14.36
C VAL A 417 -56.80 1.78 -14.84
N THR A 418 -57.34 1.25 -15.93
CA THR A 418 -56.96 0.01 -16.61
C THR A 418 -55.55 0.06 -17.21
N PRO A 419 -54.78 -1.05 -17.22
CA PRO A 419 -53.53 -1.15 -17.95
C PRO A 419 -53.76 -1.47 -19.44
N PRO A 420 -52.95 -0.96 -20.38
CA PRO A 420 -53.03 -1.36 -21.78
C PRO A 420 -52.39 -2.74 -22.01
N LYS A 421 -53.01 -3.52 -22.92
CA LYS A 421 -52.60 -4.84 -23.40
C LYS A 421 -51.23 -4.85 -24.10
N PRO A 422 -50.56 -6.02 -24.16
CA PRO A 422 -49.20 -6.16 -24.66
C PRO A 422 -49.10 -6.07 -26.19
N VAL A 423 -48.06 -5.37 -26.65
CA VAL A 423 -47.65 -5.34 -28.07
C VAL A 423 -46.68 -6.49 -28.33
N VAL A 424 -47.02 -7.32 -29.31
CA VAL A 424 -46.20 -8.41 -29.86
C VAL A 424 -45.17 -7.80 -30.82
N ILE A 425 -43.87 -8.07 -30.62
CA ILE A 425 -42.81 -7.76 -31.59
C ILE A 425 -42.07 -9.07 -31.93
N PRO A 426 -41.72 -9.32 -33.21
CA PRO A 426 -41.40 -10.66 -33.72
C PRO A 426 -39.93 -11.08 -33.50
N ASN A 427 -39.73 -12.40 -33.41
CA ASN A 427 -38.43 -13.09 -33.41
C ASN A 427 -37.49 -12.60 -34.53
N PRO A 428 -36.18 -12.42 -34.25
CA PRO A 428 -35.16 -12.36 -35.28
C PRO A 428 -34.90 -13.77 -35.83
N LYS A 429 -35.04 -13.90 -37.16
CA LYS A 429 -34.65 -15.08 -37.93
C LYS A 429 -33.12 -15.21 -37.93
N VAL A 430 -32.68 -16.43 -37.67
CA VAL A 430 -31.35 -16.96 -37.98
C VAL A 430 -31.10 -16.79 -39.48
N GLN A 431 -30.00 -16.15 -39.86
CA GLN A 431 -29.45 -16.23 -41.21
C GLN A 431 -27.98 -16.68 -41.19
N SER A 432 -27.75 -17.56 -42.15
CA SER A 432 -26.60 -18.36 -42.50
C SER A 432 -25.26 -17.62 -42.64
N VAL A 433 -24.25 -18.29 -42.09
CA VAL A 433 -22.83 -18.17 -42.43
C VAL A 433 -22.64 -18.18 -43.95
N THR A 434 -22.00 -17.15 -44.50
CA THR A 434 -21.45 -17.18 -45.86
C THR A 434 -19.94 -17.18 -45.76
N VAL A 435 -19.37 -18.27 -46.27
CA VAL A 435 -17.94 -18.54 -46.44
C VAL A 435 -17.37 -17.53 -47.43
N VAL A 436 -16.32 -16.79 -47.04
CA VAL A 436 -15.48 -16.06 -48.00
C VAL A 436 -14.37 -16.99 -48.45
N THR A 437 -14.50 -17.44 -49.68
CA THR A 437 -13.50 -18.20 -50.44
C THR A 437 -12.34 -17.29 -50.84
N VAL A 438 -11.13 -17.74 -50.51
CA VAL A 438 -9.85 -17.20 -50.98
C VAL A 438 -9.62 -17.73 -52.40
N ASN A 439 -9.24 -16.86 -53.34
CA ASN A 439 -8.61 -17.25 -54.60
C ASN A 439 -7.23 -16.60 -54.74
N PRO A 440 -6.27 -17.23 -55.46
CA PRO A 440 -4.84 -16.97 -55.31
C PRO A 440 -4.20 -16.26 -56.53
N VAL A 441 -2.86 -16.10 -56.43
CA VAL A 441 -1.84 -15.82 -57.47
C VAL A 441 -1.70 -14.33 -57.87
N THR A 442 -0.54 -13.67 -58.03
CA THR A 442 0.84 -14.07 -58.39
C THR A 442 1.82 -12.91 -58.04
N PRO A 443 3.11 -13.16 -57.73
CA PRO A 443 4.09 -12.13 -57.35
C PRO A 443 4.85 -11.55 -58.55
N LEU A 444 5.57 -10.42 -58.36
CA LEU A 444 6.84 -9.97 -59.01
C LEU A 444 7.08 -8.46 -58.73
N PRO A 445 8.31 -7.90 -58.80
CA PRO A 445 9.64 -8.51 -58.69
C PRO A 445 10.54 -7.86 -57.61
N GLU A 446 11.58 -8.60 -57.26
CA GLU A 446 12.74 -8.21 -56.47
C GLU A 446 13.59 -7.17 -57.22
N GLN A 447 13.95 -6.05 -56.56
CA GLN A 447 14.97 -5.13 -57.09
C GLN A 447 16.02 -4.75 -56.04
N ALA A 448 17.22 -5.18 -56.41
CA ALA A 448 18.57 -4.96 -55.92
C ALA A 448 18.86 -3.69 -55.09
N ILE A 449 19.62 -3.93 -54.02
CA ILE A 449 20.47 -2.97 -53.32
C ILE A 449 21.57 -2.50 -54.29
N VAL A 450 21.69 -1.17 -54.48
CA VAL A 450 22.90 -0.54 -55.03
C VAL A 450 23.27 0.62 -54.11
N SER A 451 24.48 0.53 -53.55
CA SER A 451 25.12 1.57 -52.73
C SER A 451 25.74 2.64 -53.62
N GLU A 452 25.49 3.91 -53.33
CA GLU A 452 26.27 5.04 -53.85
C GLU A 452 26.99 5.80 -52.72
N PRO A 453 28.21 6.32 -52.98
CA PRO A 453 29.13 6.75 -51.94
C PRO A 453 28.86 8.20 -51.48
N LEU A 454 28.86 8.39 -50.16
CA LEU A 454 28.88 9.70 -49.51
C LEU A 454 30.18 10.45 -49.83
N VAL A 455 30.08 11.55 -50.57
CA VAL A 455 31.15 12.54 -50.77
C VAL A 455 31.08 13.58 -49.64
N LEU A 456 32.18 13.72 -48.90
CA LEU A 456 32.43 14.69 -47.85
C LEU A 456 32.26 16.14 -48.34
N ARG A 457 31.48 16.95 -47.61
CA ARG A 457 31.54 18.42 -47.65
C ARG A 457 32.06 18.94 -46.31
N GLN A 458 33.22 19.59 -46.32
CA GLN A 458 33.69 20.44 -45.23
C GLN A 458 33.10 21.85 -45.38
N PRO A 459 32.65 22.45 -44.28
CA PRO A 459 32.94 23.87 -44.02
C PRO A 459 33.23 24.11 -42.51
N VAL A 460 33.92 25.14 -42.01
CA VAL A 460 34.77 26.23 -42.50
C VAL A 460 35.52 26.70 -41.23
N LYS A 461 36.79 27.11 -41.35
CA LYS A 461 37.54 27.76 -40.27
C LYS A 461 36.87 29.09 -39.88
N ILE A 462 36.51 29.27 -38.62
CA ILE A 462 36.29 30.59 -38.04
C ILE A 462 37.55 30.95 -37.25
N ILE A 463 38.09 32.11 -37.58
CA ILE A 463 39.27 32.73 -36.99
C ILE A 463 38.81 33.54 -35.78
N GLU A 464 39.41 33.29 -34.62
CA GLU A 464 39.29 34.12 -33.42
C GLU A 464 40.13 35.41 -33.52
N ASN A 465 39.57 36.48 -32.96
CA ASN A 465 40.22 37.64 -32.33
C ASN A 465 39.07 38.34 -31.56
N THR A 466 39.14 38.76 -30.30
CA THR A 466 40.24 39.30 -29.49
C THR A 466 39.80 39.37 -28.02
N ASP A 467 40.73 39.06 -27.12
CA ASP A 467 41.05 39.66 -25.82
C ASP A 467 39.98 40.16 -24.81
N ASN A 468 40.13 39.58 -23.62
CA ASN A 468 40.24 40.16 -22.28
C ASN A 468 39.04 40.17 -21.29
N GLN A 469 39.18 39.21 -20.35
CA GLN A 469 39.18 39.33 -18.88
C GLN A 469 37.87 39.65 -18.16
N ASP A 470 37.32 38.62 -17.51
CA ASP A 470 37.40 38.50 -16.06
C ASP A 470 37.41 37.02 -15.65
N VAL A 471 38.55 36.56 -15.12
CA VAL A 471 38.78 35.20 -14.62
C VAL A 471 38.81 35.24 -13.10
N ASN A 472 37.90 34.53 -12.47
CA ASN A 472 38.14 33.92 -11.16
C ASN A 472 37.70 32.46 -11.22
N SER A 473 38.59 31.61 -11.73
CA SER A 473 38.55 30.16 -11.57
C SER A 473 39.72 29.75 -10.67
N VAL A 474 39.43 29.40 -9.42
CA VAL A 474 40.35 28.62 -8.60
C VAL A 474 40.12 27.15 -8.95
N SER A 475 41.18 26.58 -9.50
CA SER A 475 41.35 25.18 -9.87
C SER A 475 41.19 24.21 -8.69
N LEU A 476 40.47 23.11 -8.92
CA LEU A 476 40.77 21.82 -8.30
C LEU A 476 41.09 20.83 -9.44
N GLY A 477 42.38 20.76 -9.78
CA GLY A 477 42.89 19.80 -10.73
C GLY A 477 43.15 18.45 -10.07
N VAL A 478 42.44 17.42 -10.53
CA VAL A 478 43.03 16.08 -10.72
C VAL A 478 42.91 15.83 -12.22
N SER A 479 44.04 15.82 -12.94
CA SER A 479 44.00 15.61 -14.39
C SER A 479 43.54 14.18 -14.67
N ALA A 480 42.38 14.04 -15.32
CA ALA A 480 41.95 12.78 -15.88
C ALA A 480 43.03 12.26 -16.85
N SER A 481 43.31 10.96 -16.84
CA SER A 481 44.27 10.35 -17.74
C SER A 481 43.78 10.47 -19.20
N LYS A 482 44.70 10.40 -20.17
CA LYS A 482 44.36 10.45 -21.61
C LYS A 482 43.34 9.37 -22.01
N ILE A 483 43.38 8.22 -21.32
CA ILE A 483 42.44 7.10 -21.48
C ILE A 483 41.05 7.48 -20.93
N GLN A 484 40.96 8.20 -19.82
CA GLN A 484 39.68 8.68 -19.27
C GLN A 484 39.01 9.73 -20.16
N GLN A 485 39.79 10.58 -20.84
CA GLN A 485 39.26 11.56 -21.80
C GLN A 485 38.74 10.90 -23.09
N GLU A 486 39.40 9.84 -23.57
CA GLU A 486 38.96 9.09 -24.75
C GLU A 486 37.70 8.24 -24.48
N MET A 487 37.54 7.67 -23.28
CA MET A 487 36.34 6.92 -22.89
C MET A 487 35.09 7.80 -22.66
N LEU A 488 35.27 9.05 -22.24
CA LEU A 488 34.17 10.03 -22.12
C LEU A 488 33.55 10.40 -23.48
N VAL A 489 34.34 10.32 -24.56
CA VAL A 489 33.90 10.67 -25.93
C VAL A 489 33.21 9.49 -26.63
N SER A 490 33.43 8.24 -26.20
CA SER A 490 32.82 7.04 -26.80
C SER A 490 31.47 6.63 -26.21
N GLY A 491 30.99 7.30 -25.15
CA GLY A 491 29.74 6.94 -24.46
C GLY A 491 29.87 5.74 -23.51
N ASP A 492 31.09 5.23 -23.29
CA ASP A 492 31.40 4.13 -22.36
C ASP A 492 31.79 4.70 -20.98
N VAL A 493 30.89 5.38 -20.28
CA VAL A 493 31.24 6.02 -19.00
C VAL A 493 31.10 5.04 -17.84
N ILE A 494 32.23 4.76 -17.16
CA ILE A 494 32.26 4.24 -15.78
C ILE A 494 32.60 5.43 -14.89
N ILE A 495 31.64 5.89 -14.09
CA ILE A 495 31.83 7.07 -13.25
C ILE A 495 32.50 6.63 -11.96
N ALA A 496 33.68 7.16 -11.67
CA ALA A 496 34.32 6.94 -10.36
C ALA A 496 33.66 7.84 -9.31
N SER A 497 33.48 7.35 -8.08
CA SER A 497 32.77 8.07 -7.00
C SER A 497 33.30 9.50 -6.75
N ASN A 498 34.60 9.71 -6.98
CA ASN A 498 35.29 10.99 -6.79
C ASN A 498 35.11 11.99 -7.96
N THR A 499 34.56 11.55 -9.09
CA THR A 499 34.29 12.34 -10.29
C THR A 499 32.79 12.42 -10.62
N TYR A 500 31.96 11.85 -9.74
CA TYR A 500 30.51 11.85 -9.85
C TYR A 500 29.96 13.27 -9.65
N VAL A 501 29.77 13.98 -10.76
CA VAL A 501 28.90 15.16 -10.83
C VAL A 501 27.53 14.63 -11.24
N LYS A 502 26.47 15.06 -10.54
CA LYS A 502 25.07 14.64 -10.66
C LYS A 502 24.53 14.85 -12.10
N ALA A 503 24.92 13.98 -13.03
CA ALA A 503 24.65 14.06 -14.46
C ALA A 503 23.47 13.14 -14.86
N LEU A 504 22.36 13.27 -14.13
CA LEU A 504 21.06 12.73 -14.54
C LEU A 504 20.06 13.88 -14.52
N GLU A 505 19.94 14.57 -15.65
CA GLU A 505 18.85 15.53 -15.86
C GLU A 505 17.57 14.78 -16.23
N LEU A 506 16.68 14.64 -15.24
CA LEU A 506 15.21 14.63 -15.23
C LEU A 506 14.32 14.01 -16.34
N GLU A 507 14.81 13.54 -17.49
CA GLU A 507 13.99 12.92 -18.56
C GLU A 507 14.11 11.39 -18.65
N ASP A 508 14.99 10.76 -17.88
CA ASP A 508 15.22 9.33 -17.99
C ASP A 508 14.07 8.50 -17.39
N LYS A 509 13.45 7.68 -18.25
CA LYS A 509 12.52 6.59 -17.89
C LYS A 509 13.31 5.57 -17.06
N PRO A 510 13.18 5.53 -15.72
CA PRO A 510 13.98 4.61 -14.94
C PRO A 510 13.50 3.19 -15.23
N LEU A 511 14.39 2.40 -15.82
CA LEU A 511 14.22 0.97 -15.99
C LEU A 511 14.36 0.29 -14.61
N GLU A 512 13.24 -0.06 -14.01
CA GLU A 512 13.19 -0.83 -12.76
C GLU A 512 13.18 -2.33 -13.09
N THR A 513 13.85 -3.17 -12.30
CA THR A 513 13.86 -4.63 -12.51
C THR A 513 13.49 -5.42 -11.26
N GLN A 514 13.17 -6.72 -11.39
CA GLN A 514 12.95 -7.57 -10.23
C GLN A 514 14.23 -7.71 -9.37
N ALA A 515 15.41 -7.74 -9.99
CA ALA A 515 16.69 -7.70 -9.27
C ALA A 515 16.89 -6.37 -8.53
N PHE A 516 16.38 -5.25 -9.09
CA PHE A 516 16.33 -3.96 -8.42
C PHE A 516 15.44 -4.01 -7.16
N LYS A 517 14.26 -4.66 -7.23
CA LYS A 517 13.34 -4.87 -6.08
C LYS A 517 14.00 -5.66 -4.95
N LEU A 518 14.52 -6.86 -5.25
CA LEU A 518 15.16 -7.75 -4.27
C LEU A 518 16.37 -7.12 -3.56
N LEU A 519 17.11 -6.28 -4.28
CA LEU A 519 18.30 -5.63 -3.76
C LEU A 519 17.96 -4.43 -2.87
N LEU A 520 16.88 -3.69 -3.18
CA LEU A 520 16.35 -2.62 -2.34
C LEU A 520 15.79 -3.16 -1.01
N GLU A 521 15.12 -4.31 -1.08
CA GLU A 521 14.50 -5.03 0.03
C GLU A 521 15.52 -5.80 0.90
N LYS A 522 16.78 -5.91 0.46
CA LYS A 522 17.82 -6.63 1.20
C LYS A 522 18.24 -5.88 2.46
N ASN A 523 18.39 -6.61 3.57
CA ASN A 523 18.92 -6.09 4.83
C ASN A 523 20.28 -5.42 4.63
N THR A 524 20.45 -4.24 5.24
CA THR A 524 21.74 -3.53 5.26
C THR A 524 22.74 -4.29 6.12
N ALA A 525 23.99 -4.37 5.66
CA ALA A 525 25.09 -4.75 6.54
C ALA A 525 25.39 -3.57 7.49
N GLN A 526 25.71 -3.87 8.75
CA GLN A 526 26.17 -2.91 9.74
C GLN A 526 27.66 -3.13 9.96
N ILE A 527 28.49 -2.20 9.47
CA ILE A 527 29.95 -2.32 9.47
C ILE A 527 30.55 -1.07 10.09
N GLU A 528 31.20 -1.21 11.24
CA GLU A 528 31.76 -0.09 11.99
C GLU A 528 32.82 0.66 11.17
N GLY A 529 32.81 1.99 11.21
CA GLY A 529 33.80 2.84 10.53
C GLY A 529 33.64 2.97 9.00
N VAL A 530 32.66 2.29 8.41
CA VAL A 530 32.38 2.36 6.96
C VAL A 530 31.31 3.41 6.65
N LYS A 531 31.44 4.12 5.51
CA LYS A 531 30.43 5.11 5.09
C LYS A 531 29.10 4.43 4.79
N LYS A 532 27.99 5.12 5.08
CA LYS A 532 26.68 4.66 4.62
C LYS A 532 26.58 4.75 3.10
N GLY A 533 25.85 3.83 2.49
CA GLY A 533 25.53 3.89 1.08
C GLY A 533 25.44 2.52 0.41
N TYR A 534 25.33 2.60 -0.91
CA TYR A 534 25.34 1.46 -1.82
C TYR A 534 26.68 1.39 -2.51
N TYR A 535 27.30 0.21 -2.44
CA TYR A 535 28.63 -0.06 -2.98
C TYR A 535 28.53 -1.05 -4.13
N VAL A 536 29.11 -0.75 -5.28
CA VAL A 536 29.25 -1.73 -6.37
C VAL A 536 30.50 -2.56 -6.10
N ILE A 537 30.31 -3.72 -5.49
CA ILE A 537 31.37 -4.66 -5.13
C ILE A 537 31.73 -5.48 -6.36
N ASN A 538 33.02 -5.52 -6.66
CA ASN A 538 33.55 -6.41 -7.68
C ASN A 538 33.89 -7.79 -7.09
N LYS A 539 34.51 -7.82 -5.90
CA LYS A 539 34.96 -9.07 -5.29
C LYS A 539 35.15 -8.96 -3.78
N LEU A 540 35.01 -10.09 -3.09
CA LEU A 540 35.21 -10.25 -1.64
C LEU A 540 36.39 -11.20 -1.36
N PHE A 541 37.16 -10.90 -0.31
CA PHE A 541 38.27 -11.74 0.15
C PHE A 541 38.27 -11.86 1.68
N SER A 542 38.76 -12.98 2.21
CA SER A 542 39.07 -13.20 3.63
C SER A 542 40.54 -12.98 3.98
N ILE A 543 41.38 -12.67 2.97
CA ILE A 543 42.82 -12.43 3.14
C ILE A 543 43.13 -11.02 2.62
N PRO A 544 43.60 -10.08 3.45
CA PRO A 544 43.81 -8.68 3.04
C PRO A 544 44.80 -8.54 1.89
N LYS A 545 45.86 -9.35 1.88
CA LYS A 545 46.85 -9.38 0.79
C LYS A 545 46.22 -9.67 -0.57
N ASN A 546 45.21 -10.53 -0.62
CA ASN A 546 44.52 -10.88 -1.86
C ASN A 546 43.59 -9.74 -2.32
N ALA A 547 42.91 -9.07 -1.39
CA ALA A 547 42.10 -7.90 -1.69
C ALA A 547 42.96 -6.75 -2.28
N ILE A 548 44.13 -6.49 -1.69
CA ILE A 548 45.07 -5.46 -2.17
C ILE A 548 45.61 -5.83 -3.56
N ALA A 549 46.02 -7.09 -3.77
CA ALA A 549 46.50 -7.54 -5.08
C ALA A 549 45.43 -7.38 -6.17
N TRP A 550 44.17 -7.71 -5.86
CA TRP A 550 43.05 -7.57 -6.78
C TRP A 550 42.68 -6.11 -7.05
N GLN A 551 42.68 -5.26 -6.01
CA GLN A 551 42.48 -3.82 -6.17
C GLN A 551 43.52 -3.20 -7.12
N ASN A 552 44.79 -3.58 -6.97
CA ASN A 552 45.85 -3.11 -7.87
C ASN A 552 45.60 -3.58 -9.31
N GLN A 553 45.18 -4.83 -9.51
CA GLN A 553 44.82 -5.33 -10.85
C GLN A 553 43.66 -4.53 -11.48
N LEU A 554 42.64 -4.16 -10.70
CA LEU A 554 41.54 -3.32 -11.18
C LEU A 554 42.04 -1.92 -11.57
N ARG A 555 42.93 -1.33 -10.76
CA ARG A 555 43.54 -0.01 -11.03
C ARG A 555 44.42 -0.02 -12.28
N ASP A 556 45.24 -1.05 -12.44
CA ASP A 556 46.09 -1.26 -13.62
C ASP A 556 45.23 -1.45 -14.89
N SER A 557 44.01 -1.97 -14.72
CA SER A 557 43.01 -2.11 -15.79
C SER A 557 42.18 -0.84 -16.03
N GLY A 558 42.49 0.27 -15.35
CA GLY A 558 41.85 1.58 -15.54
C GLY A 558 40.62 1.84 -14.67
N TYR A 559 40.27 0.95 -13.73
CA TYR A 559 39.11 1.10 -12.86
C TYR A 559 39.50 1.71 -11.51
N ALA A 560 38.88 2.84 -11.15
CA ALA A 560 38.96 3.35 -9.79
C ALA A 560 38.38 2.31 -8.84
N SER A 561 39.12 1.99 -7.78
CA SER A 561 38.70 0.97 -6.81
C SER A 561 39.24 1.24 -5.41
N GLU A 562 38.46 0.85 -4.43
CA GLU A 562 38.68 1.02 -3.00
C GLU A 562 38.33 -0.29 -2.27
N ILE A 563 38.75 -0.41 -1.01
CA ILE A 563 38.49 -1.58 -0.18
C ILE A 563 37.65 -1.13 1.02
N LEU A 564 36.49 -1.74 1.17
CA LEU A 564 35.67 -1.67 2.36
C LEU A 564 36.08 -2.84 3.27
N ILE A 565 36.32 -2.53 4.54
CA ILE A 565 36.83 -3.49 5.53
C ILE A 565 35.72 -3.76 6.55
N ASP A 566 35.42 -5.05 6.75
CA ASP A 566 34.56 -5.54 7.82
C ASP A 566 35.43 -6.30 8.82
N ASP A 567 35.93 -5.57 9.82
CA ASP A 567 36.84 -6.10 10.84
C ASP A 567 36.17 -7.17 11.72
N GLN A 568 34.84 -7.14 11.87
CA GLN A 568 34.12 -8.12 12.68
C GLN A 568 34.04 -9.49 12.01
N GLN A 569 33.88 -9.50 10.68
CA GLN A 569 33.80 -10.73 9.89
C GLN A 569 35.15 -11.13 9.26
N GLU A 570 36.19 -10.32 9.45
CA GLU A 570 37.50 -10.44 8.79
C GLU A 570 37.37 -10.49 7.25
N LEU A 571 36.49 -9.66 6.71
CA LEU A 571 36.15 -9.61 5.28
C LEU A 571 36.57 -8.29 4.62
N TYR A 572 37.05 -8.39 3.39
CA TYR A 572 37.57 -7.27 2.59
C TYR A 572 36.86 -7.21 1.24
N TYR A 573 36.03 -6.19 1.05
CA TYR A 573 35.21 -5.99 -0.13
C TYR A 573 35.87 -4.97 -1.08
N VAL A 574 36.29 -5.41 -2.26
CA VAL A 574 36.84 -4.52 -3.29
C VAL A 574 35.70 -3.93 -4.10
N TYR A 575 35.49 -2.62 -4.00
CA TYR A 575 34.42 -1.90 -4.69
C TYR A 575 34.96 -0.88 -5.68
N VAL A 576 34.14 -0.54 -6.68
CA VAL A 576 34.49 0.41 -7.74
C VAL A 576 33.59 1.64 -7.80
N PHE A 577 32.49 1.61 -7.05
CA PHE A 577 31.56 2.73 -6.95
C PHE A 577 30.87 2.75 -5.60
N HIS A 578 30.62 3.94 -5.08
CA HIS A 578 29.90 4.21 -3.84
C HIS A 578 29.03 5.45 -4.04
N THR A 579 27.80 5.38 -3.57
CA THR A 579 26.82 6.47 -3.61
C THR A 579 25.79 6.24 -2.51
N GLU A 580 25.15 7.31 -2.04
CA GLU A 580 23.98 7.18 -1.16
C GLU A 580 22.69 6.90 -1.95
N ASN A 581 22.71 7.09 -3.28
CA ASN A 581 21.55 6.84 -4.14
C ASN A 581 21.60 5.42 -4.73
N PHE A 582 20.62 4.60 -4.38
CA PHE A 582 20.49 3.23 -4.88
C PHE A 582 20.47 3.12 -6.40
N TYR A 583 19.72 4.00 -7.06
CA TYR A 583 19.56 3.97 -8.52
C TYR A 583 20.91 4.15 -9.22
N ASP A 584 21.75 5.05 -8.71
CA ASP A 584 23.07 5.31 -9.26
C ASP A 584 23.99 4.08 -9.10
N ALA A 585 23.98 3.42 -7.94
CA ALA A 585 24.74 2.19 -7.71
C ALA A 585 24.24 1.03 -8.58
N TYR A 586 22.92 0.91 -8.75
CA TYR A 586 22.32 -0.12 -9.57
C TYR A 586 22.66 0.07 -11.06
N MET A 587 22.53 1.29 -11.57
CA MET A 587 22.91 1.60 -12.95
C MET A 587 24.40 1.35 -13.18
N GLN A 588 25.26 1.73 -12.22
CA GLN A 588 26.69 1.46 -12.30
C GLN A 588 27.02 -0.04 -12.23
N HIS A 589 26.30 -0.83 -11.43
CA HIS A 589 26.39 -2.29 -11.44
C HIS A 589 26.04 -2.87 -12.82
N LYS A 590 24.91 -2.43 -13.41
CA LYS A 590 24.43 -2.91 -14.71
C LYS A 590 25.36 -2.56 -15.85
N THR A 591 25.92 -1.35 -15.90
CA THR A 591 26.89 -0.96 -16.93
C THR A 591 28.17 -1.79 -16.87
N LEU A 592 28.55 -2.27 -15.68
CA LEU A 592 29.75 -3.08 -15.49
C LEU A 592 29.56 -4.56 -15.86
N LEU A 593 28.33 -5.11 -15.83
CA LEU A 593 28.08 -6.54 -16.11
C LEU A 593 28.57 -7.01 -17.49
N ASN A 594 28.65 -6.12 -18.48
CA ASN A 594 29.15 -6.44 -19.82
C ASN A 594 30.68 -6.56 -19.91
N LYS A 595 31.41 -6.20 -18.84
CA LYS A 595 32.87 -6.28 -18.76
C LYS A 595 33.28 -7.60 -18.10
N SER A 596 34.25 -8.29 -18.69
CA SER A 596 34.70 -9.62 -18.22
C SER A 596 35.16 -9.64 -16.76
N LEU A 597 35.76 -8.56 -16.27
CA LEU A 597 36.22 -8.41 -14.89
C LEU A 597 35.08 -8.22 -13.87
N PHE A 598 33.86 -7.91 -14.32
CA PHE A 598 32.74 -7.47 -13.49
C PHE A 598 31.48 -8.32 -13.67
N LYS A 599 31.58 -9.47 -14.33
CA LYS A 599 30.43 -10.37 -14.56
C LYS A 599 29.70 -10.76 -13.28
N ASP A 600 30.44 -10.86 -12.18
CA ASP A 600 29.93 -11.28 -10.87
C ASP A 600 29.84 -10.12 -9.86
N ASN A 601 29.88 -8.86 -10.34
CA ASN A 601 29.77 -7.71 -9.44
C ASN A 601 28.35 -7.61 -8.86
N TRP A 602 28.20 -7.04 -7.65
CA TRP A 602 26.90 -6.84 -7.01
C TRP A 602 26.85 -5.53 -6.25
N VAL A 603 25.64 -5.05 -5.94
CA VAL A 603 25.45 -3.89 -5.06
C VAL A 603 25.36 -4.35 -3.61
N PHE A 604 26.11 -3.71 -2.73
CA PHE A 604 26.15 -4.01 -1.30
C PHE A 604 25.66 -2.80 -0.51
N LYS A 605 24.57 -2.98 0.24
CA LYS A 605 23.93 -1.96 1.09
C LYS A 605 24.60 -1.98 2.46
N VAL A 606 25.20 -0.86 2.87
CA VAL A 606 26.00 -0.77 4.10
C VAL A 606 25.61 0.47 4.89
N ASN A 607 25.39 0.31 6.20
CA ASN A 607 25.06 1.35 7.17
C ASN A 607 23.90 2.28 6.75
N MET A 608 23.00 1.80 5.88
CA MET A 608 21.85 2.57 5.42
C MET A 608 20.69 2.36 6.38
N THR A 609 20.28 3.44 7.05
CA THR A 609 19.12 3.44 7.97
C THR A 609 17.81 3.75 7.24
N GLU A 610 17.88 4.24 6.01
CA GLU A 610 16.74 4.62 5.15
C GLU A 610 16.93 4.00 3.76
N TYR A 611 15.86 3.71 3.03
CA TYR A 611 16.00 3.09 1.69
C TYR A 611 16.35 4.09 0.58
#